data_AF-T1BWM1-F1
#
_entry.id   AF-T1BWM1-F1
#
_cell.length_a   1.000
_cell.length_b   1.000
_cell.length_c   1.000
_cell.angle_alpha   90.00
_cell.angle_beta   90.00
_cell.angle_gamma   90.00
#
_symmetry.space_group_name_H-M   'P 1'
#
loop_
_entity.id
_entity.type
_entity.pdbx_description
1 polymer ?
#
loop_
_entity_poly.entity_id
_entity_poly.type
_entity_poly.pdbx_seq_one_letter_code
_entity_poly.pdbx_strand_id
1 'polypeptide(L)'
;VEIQIFVDPTRHPLPHLRQQMVRLLRAELSLSRRALTEVDPHRIEQLQAIEDEIDQIYLLTVRQLLLASDDFRVAQEIGVPSHHYQIGDRLVAKALEMIGDRLFDTGRELLSAPNEVRRMPRACQEEIETLLDRFDRLLARTMEAFSQLSLLMTNATLNELLKELDRQPTFGRLQTRSMARATALLVQRVASNLLT
;
A
#
# COMPACT_ATOMS: atom_id res chain seq x y z
N VAL A 1 -15.03 -20.08 3.17
CA VAL A 1 -15.98 -19.33 4.03
C VAL A 1 -16.49 -18.18 3.18
N GLU A 2 -17.58 -18.47 2.48
CA GLU A 2 -18.12 -17.66 1.38
C GLU A 2 -19.31 -16.82 1.88
N ILE A 3 -19.35 -15.55 1.43
CA ILE A 3 -20.58 -14.74 1.25
C ILE A 3 -21.38 -14.42 2.54
N GLN A 4 -20.76 -13.77 3.53
CA GLN A 4 -21.54 -13.10 4.60
C GLN A 4 -21.46 -11.56 4.58
N ILE A 5 -20.60 -10.99 3.73
CA ILE A 5 -20.45 -9.52 3.55
C ILE A 5 -21.57 -8.95 2.65
N PHE A 6 -22.45 -9.78 2.09
CA PHE A 6 -23.46 -9.36 1.11
C PHE A 6 -24.79 -8.86 1.69
N VAL A 7 -25.02 -8.94 3.00
CA VAL A 7 -26.38 -8.74 3.55
C VAL A 7 -26.66 -7.30 3.94
N ASP A 8 -25.64 -6.47 4.22
CA ASP A 8 -25.87 -5.07 4.56
C ASP A 8 -24.64 -4.18 4.28
N PRO A 9 -24.67 -3.35 3.21
CA PRO A 9 -23.59 -2.45 2.86
C PRO A 9 -23.36 -1.34 3.92
N THR A 10 -24.30 -1.13 4.83
CA THR A 10 -24.23 -0.08 5.87
C THR A 10 -23.49 -0.54 7.13
N ARG A 11 -23.28 -1.86 7.30
CA ARG A 11 -22.58 -2.43 8.46
C ARG A 11 -21.12 -2.01 8.58
N HIS A 12 -20.51 -1.57 7.49
CA HIS A 12 -19.11 -1.15 7.46
C HIS A 12 -18.99 0.24 6.83
N PRO A 13 -19.06 1.31 7.63
CA PRO A 13 -18.89 2.68 7.14
C PRO A 13 -17.56 2.87 6.41
N LEU A 14 -17.52 3.73 5.40
CA LEU A 14 -16.32 3.96 4.57
C LEU A 14 -15.06 4.32 5.39
N PRO A 15 -15.14 5.13 6.46
CA PRO A 15 -13.97 5.38 7.29
C PRO A 15 -13.36 4.12 7.90
N HIS A 16 -14.18 3.13 8.26
CA HIS A 16 -13.72 1.87 8.81
C HIS A 16 -13.02 1.01 7.75
N LEU A 17 -13.62 0.89 6.57
CA LEU A 17 -13.03 0.17 5.43
C LEU A 17 -11.68 0.76 5.05
N ARG A 18 -11.59 2.09 4.97
CA ARG A 18 -10.34 2.80 4.69
C ARG A 18 -9.28 2.56 5.75
N GLN A 19 -9.65 2.60 7.03
CA GLN A 19 -8.72 2.25 8.11
C GLN A 19 -8.26 0.79 8.02
N GLN A 20 -9.14 -0.13 7.61
CA GLN A 20 -8.78 -1.53 7.40
C GLN A 20 -7.79 -1.69 6.25
N MET A 21 -8.03 -1.07 5.09
CA MET A 21 -7.06 -1.06 3.98
C MET A 21 -5.69 -0.53 4.44
N VAL A 22 -5.64 0.59 5.15
CA VAL A 22 -4.37 1.15 5.64
C VAL A 22 -3.65 0.19 6.61
N ARG A 23 -4.38 -0.55 7.44
CA ARG A 23 -3.78 -1.59 8.30
C ARG A 23 -3.21 -2.76 7.49
N LEU A 24 -3.92 -3.19 6.45
CA LEU A 24 -3.48 -4.27 5.56
C LEU A 24 -2.24 -3.87 4.76
N LEU A 25 -2.22 -2.66 4.17
CA LEU A 25 -1.03 -2.11 3.50
C LEU A 25 0.19 -2.10 4.42
N ARG A 26 0.01 -1.72 5.68
CA ARG A 26 1.09 -1.78 6.69
C ARG A 26 1.54 -3.20 7.01
N ALA A 27 0.63 -4.17 6.95
CA ALA A 27 0.98 -5.58 7.12
C ALA A 27 1.83 -6.09 5.94
N GLU A 28 1.49 -5.75 4.70
CA GLU A 28 2.32 -6.06 3.52
C GLU A 28 3.71 -5.40 3.58
N LEU A 29 3.74 -4.14 4.01
CA LEU A 29 4.96 -3.39 4.29
C LEU A 29 5.85 -4.10 5.31
N SER A 30 5.23 -4.64 6.38
CA SER A 30 5.93 -5.39 7.43
C SER A 30 6.46 -6.72 6.88
N LEU A 31 5.66 -7.46 6.11
CA LEU A 31 6.10 -8.70 5.46
C LEU A 31 7.26 -8.45 4.50
N SER A 32 7.18 -7.38 3.70
CA SER A 32 8.24 -6.96 2.77
C SER A 32 9.54 -6.62 3.50
N ARG A 33 9.48 -5.90 4.63
CA ARG A 33 10.65 -5.63 5.48
C ARG A 33 11.24 -6.93 6.04
N ARG A 34 10.41 -7.82 6.58
CA ARG A 34 10.88 -9.10 7.15
C ARG A 34 11.43 -10.04 6.09
N ALA A 35 11.04 -9.90 4.82
CA ALA A 35 11.61 -10.68 3.72
C ALA A 35 13.10 -10.37 3.48
N LEU A 36 13.60 -9.20 3.92
CA LEU A 36 15.02 -8.85 3.82
C LEU A 36 15.91 -9.63 4.80
N THR A 37 15.35 -10.04 5.94
CA THR A 37 16.12 -10.61 7.06
C THR A 37 15.79 -12.06 7.38
N GLU A 38 14.55 -12.47 7.16
CA GLU A 38 14.02 -13.76 7.61
C GLU A 38 13.49 -14.57 6.40
N VAL A 39 13.82 -15.86 6.35
CA VAL A 39 13.30 -16.79 5.33
C VAL A 39 12.17 -17.60 5.94
N ASP A 40 10.95 -17.39 5.45
CA ASP A 40 9.75 -18.09 5.90
C ASP A 40 8.80 -18.27 4.71
N PRO A 41 8.62 -19.51 4.22
CA PRO A 41 7.82 -19.79 3.03
C PRO A 41 6.32 -19.49 3.21
N HIS A 42 5.81 -19.51 4.45
CA HIS A 42 4.39 -19.23 4.71
C HIS A 42 4.02 -17.76 4.53
N ARG A 43 5.01 -16.86 4.41
CA ARG A 43 4.74 -15.43 4.24
C ARG A 43 4.22 -15.06 2.86
N ILE A 44 4.50 -15.88 1.84
CA ILE A 44 3.94 -15.64 0.50
C ILE A 44 2.43 -15.87 0.55
N GLU A 45 1.98 -16.93 1.21
CA GLU A 45 0.55 -17.21 1.38
C GLU A 45 -0.13 -16.13 2.23
N GLN A 46 0.52 -15.65 3.29
CA GLN A 46 0.03 -14.53 4.09
C GLN A 46 -0.06 -13.24 3.27
N LEU A 47 0.96 -12.95 2.46
CA LEU A 47 0.99 -11.78 1.59
C LEU A 47 -0.16 -11.83 0.55
N GLN A 48 -0.36 -12.99 -0.10
CA GLN A 48 -1.47 -13.19 -1.03
C GLN A 48 -2.83 -12.98 -0.36
N ALA A 49 -3.03 -13.54 0.83
CA ALA A 49 -4.29 -13.39 1.55
C ALA A 49 -4.60 -11.92 1.92
N ILE A 50 -3.57 -11.14 2.24
CA ILE A 50 -3.70 -9.71 2.54
C ILE A 50 -4.09 -8.94 1.27
N GLU A 51 -3.44 -9.21 0.15
CA GLU A 51 -3.76 -8.57 -1.14
C GLU A 51 -5.20 -8.86 -1.57
N ASP A 52 -5.62 -10.13 -1.51
CA ASP A 52 -6.99 -10.53 -1.82
C ASP A 52 -8.02 -9.80 -0.93
N GLU A 53 -7.66 -9.52 0.33
CA GLU A 53 -8.51 -8.74 1.26
C GLU A 53 -8.56 -7.25 0.88
N ILE A 54 -7.44 -6.66 0.44
CA ILE A 54 -7.38 -5.27 -0.04
C ILE A 54 -8.30 -5.11 -1.27
N ASP A 55 -8.19 -6.01 -2.24
CA ASP A 55 -9.05 -6.07 -3.43
C ASP A 55 -10.53 -6.17 -3.05
N GLN A 56 -10.85 -7.05 -2.12
CA GLN A 56 -12.22 -7.24 -1.65
C GLN A 56 -12.77 -5.96 -0.99
N ILE A 57 -11.96 -5.26 -0.18
CA ILE A 57 -12.39 -4.01 0.46
C ILE A 57 -12.57 -2.90 -0.57
N TYR A 58 -11.71 -2.82 -1.60
CA TYR A 58 -11.89 -1.88 -2.71
C TYR A 58 -13.23 -2.11 -3.42
N LEU A 59 -13.52 -3.36 -3.81
CA LEU A 59 -14.78 -3.73 -4.46
C LEU A 59 -16.00 -3.41 -3.58
N LEU A 60 -15.92 -3.71 -2.29
CA LEU A 60 -16.97 -3.37 -1.32
C LEU A 60 -17.18 -1.86 -1.24
N THR A 61 -16.11 -1.07 -1.18
CA THR A 61 -16.15 0.39 -1.13
C THR A 61 -16.84 0.96 -2.37
N VAL A 62 -16.45 0.51 -3.57
CA VAL A 62 -17.08 0.92 -4.83
C VAL A 62 -18.57 0.60 -4.84
N ARG A 63 -18.95 -0.57 -4.33
CA ARG A 63 -20.36 -0.98 -4.26
C ARG A 63 -21.16 -0.11 -3.31
N GLN A 64 -20.64 0.18 -2.11
CA GLN A 64 -21.30 1.06 -1.15
C GLN A 64 -21.50 2.47 -1.73
N LEU A 65 -20.50 2.99 -2.42
CA LEU A 65 -20.57 4.30 -3.08
C LEU A 65 -21.62 4.34 -4.20
N LEU A 66 -21.76 3.26 -4.98
CA LEU A 66 -22.81 3.14 -5.98
C LEU A 66 -24.21 3.08 -5.35
N LEU A 67 -24.38 2.33 -4.26
CA LEU A 67 -25.67 2.29 -3.56
C LEU A 67 -26.01 3.65 -2.93
N ALA A 68 -25.01 4.36 -2.41
CA ALA A 68 -25.17 5.71 -1.89
C ALA A 68 -25.41 6.76 -2.99
N SER A 69 -25.09 6.50 -4.26
CA SER A 69 -25.48 7.40 -5.35
C SER A 69 -26.97 7.31 -5.67
N ASP A 70 -27.56 6.14 -5.44
CA ASP A 70 -28.97 5.86 -5.72
C ASP A 70 -29.90 6.17 -4.53
N ASP A 71 -29.40 6.02 -3.29
CA ASP A 71 -30.15 6.30 -2.05
C ASP A 71 -29.33 7.16 -1.05
N PHE A 72 -29.81 8.39 -0.80
CA PHE A 72 -29.18 9.31 0.14
C PHE A 72 -29.21 8.82 1.60
N ARG A 73 -30.15 7.94 1.98
CA ARG A 73 -30.19 7.35 3.33
C ARG A 73 -28.99 6.43 3.54
N VAL A 74 -28.67 5.62 2.53
CA VAL A 74 -27.46 4.79 2.50
C VAL A 74 -26.22 5.67 2.56
N ALA A 75 -26.20 6.80 1.85
CA ALA A 75 -25.09 7.76 1.91
C ALA A 75 -24.81 8.25 3.34
N GLN A 76 -25.85 8.61 4.10
CA GLN A 76 -25.69 9.00 5.50
C GLN A 76 -25.18 7.84 6.38
N GLU A 77 -25.71 6.63 6.19
CA GLU A 77 -25.36 5.45 6.98
C GLU A 77 -23.89 5.02 6.77
N ILE A 78 -23.35 5.16 5.56
CA ILE A 78 -21.93 4.84 5.27
C ILE A 78 -20.96 5.98 5.58
N GLY A 79 -21.47 7.13 6.08
CA GLY A 79 -20.67 8.28 6.48
C GLY A 79 -20.30 9.23 5.34
N VAL A 80 -21.10 9.28 4.28
CA VAL A 80 -20.93 10.18 3.12
C VAL A 80 -22.01 11.25 3.14
N PRO A 81 -21.76 12.44 3.70
CA PRO A 81 -22.80 13.45 3.94
C PRO A 81 -23.27 14.17 2.67
N SER A 82 -22.57 14.00 1.55
CA SER A 82 -22.91 14.61 0.26
C SER A 82 -22.38 13.77 -0.89
N HIS A 83 -23.14 13.70 -1.99
CA HIS A 83 -22.73 13.05 -3.24
C HIS A 83 -21.39 13.58 -3.78
N HIS A 84 -21.03 14.83 -3.49
CA HIS A 84 -19.74 15.40 -3.89
C HIS A 84 -18.52 14.69 -3.27
N TYR A 85 -18.67 14.05 -2.10
CA TYR A 85 -17.59 13.32 -1.45
C TYR A 85 -17.39 11.91 -2.02
N GLN A 86 -18.41 11.34 -2.68
CA GLN A 86 -18.36 9.96 -3.20
C GLN A 86 -17.22 9.74 -4.20
N ILE A 87 -16.97 10.73 -5.06
CA ILE A 87 -15.86 10.66 -6.03
C ILE A 87 -14.50 10.70 -5.31
N GLY A 88 -14.38 11.53 -4.27
CA GLY A 88 -13.17 11.63 -3.46
C GLY A 88 -12.89 10.33 -2.71
N ASP A 89 -13.89 9.74 -2.07
CA ASP A 89 -13.74 8.46 -1.37
C ASP A 89 -13.40 7.32 -2.34
N ARG A 90 -14.01 7.28 -3.54
CA ARG A 90 -13.64 6.31 -4.59
C ARG A 90 -12.18 6.47 -5.02
N LEU A 91 -11.74 7.71 -5.23
CA LEU A 91 -10.37 8.00 -5.65
C LEU A 91 -9.37 7.53 -4.59
N VAL A 92 -9.63 7.82 -3.31
CA VAL A 92 -8.78 7.37 -2.21
C VAL A 92 -8.75 5.86 -2.11
N ALA A 93 -9.90 5.18 -2.21
CA ALA A 93 -9.96 3.72 -2.19
C ALA A 93 -9.15 3.09 -3.33
N LYS A 94 -9.27 3.63 -4.55
CA LYS A 94 -8.47 3.15 -5.70
C LYS A 94 -6.98 3.45 -5.52
N ALA A 95 -6.62 4.62 -4.99
CA ALA A 95 -5.22 4.94 -4.72
C ALA A 95 -4.61 4.00 -3.68
N LEU A 96 -5.35 3.62 -2.64
CA LEU A 96 -4.89 2.66 -1.62
C LEU A 96 -4.75 1.24 -2.19
N GLU A 97 -5.67 0.78 -3.02
CA GLU A 97 -5.54 -0.52 -3.70
C GLU A 97 -4.33 -0.53 -4.64
N MET A 98 -4.14 0.52 -5.45
CA MET A 98 -2.98 0.59 -6.36
C MET A 98 -1.64 0.62 -5.62
N ILE A 99 -1.63 1.17 -4.40
CA ILE A 99 -0.46 1.11 -3.51
C ILE A 99 -0.25 -0.32 -3.01
N GLY A 100 -1.33 -1.05 -2.69
CA GLY A 100 -1.35 -2.47 -2.34
C GLY A 100 -0.67 -3.30 -3.42
N ASP A 101 -1.15 -3.22 -4.66
CA ASP A 101 -0.57 -3.94 -5.81
C ASP A 101 0.97 -3.81 -5.88
N ARG A 102 1.49 -2.59 -5.64
CA ARG A 102 2.93 -2.31 -5.71
C ARG A 102 3.70 -2.85 -4.52
N LEU A 103 3.11 -2.79 -3.33
CA LEU A 103 3.69 -3.40 -2.13
C LEU A 103 3.65 -4.92 -2.23
N PHE A 104 2.55 -5.50 -2.71
CA PHE A 104 2.41 -6.91 -3.00
C PHE A 104 3.48 -7.40 -3.98
N ASP A 105 3.63 -6.73 -5.12
CA ASP A 105 4.66 -7.06 -6.11
C ASP A 105 6.08 -6.99 -5.51
N THR A 106 6.35 -5.98 -4.67
CA THR A 106 7.62 -5.84 -3.96
C THR A 106 7.86 -6.99 -2.98
N GLY A 107 6.89 -7.28 -2.12
CA GLY A 107 6.96 -8.36 -1.15
C GLY A 107 7.12 -9.72 -1.82
N ARG A 108 6.38 -9.97 -2.91
CA ARG A 108 6.44 -11.20 -3.70
C ARG A 108 7.83 -11.41 -4.30
N GLU A 109 8.43 -10.37 -4.89
CA GLU A 109 9.79 -10.44 -5.46
C GLU A 109 10.83 -10.79 -4.38
N LEU A 110 10.75 -10.16 -3.21
CA LEU A 110 11.67 -10.42 -2.10
C LEU A 110 11.50 -11.84 -1.53
N LEU A 111 10.25 -12.26 -1.28
CA LEU A 111 9.95 -13.56 -0.66
C LEU A 111 10.19 -14.74 -1.61
N SER A 112 10.02 -14.55 -2.92
CA SER A 112 10.20 -15.62 -3.92
C SER A 112 11.67 -15.91 -4.22
N ALA A 113 12.58 -15.02 -3.84
CA ALA A 113 14.01 -15.12 -4.14
C ALA A 113 14.90 -14.96 -2.88
N PRO A 114 14.71 -15.78 -1.82
CA PRO A 114 15.38 -15.58 -0.53
C PRO A 114 16.90 -15.79 -0.61
N ASN A 115 17.39 -16.55 -1.58
CA ASN A 115 18.83 -16.73 -1.80
C ASN A 115 19.47 -15.49 -2.42
N GLU A 116 18.76 -14.85 -3.34
CA GLU A 116 19.16 -13.65 -4.04
C GLU A 116 19.12 -12.46 -3.09
N VAL A 117 18.09 -12.36 -2.23
CA VAL A 117 18.02 -11.38 -1.13
C VAL A 117 19.23 -11.53 -0.21
N ARG A 118 19.56 -12.76 0.23
CA ARG A 118 20.74 -13.00 1.08
C ARG A 118 22.08 -12.64 0.43
N ARG A 119 22.17 -12.73 -0.90
CA ARG A 119 23.35 -12.36 -1.69
C ARG A 119 23.38 -10.87 -2.05
N MET A 120 22.28 -10.15 -1.82
CA MET A 120 22.19 -8.73 -2.07
C MET A 120 23.16 -7.96 -1.17
N PRO A 121 23.88 -6.94 -1.69
CA PRO A 121 24.72 -6.09 -0.84
C PRO A 121 23.89 -5.44 0.27
N ARG A 122 24.46 -5.36 1.48
CA ARG A 122 23.78 -4.74 2.62
C ARG A 122 23.30 -3.32 2.33
N ALA A 123 24.10 -2.51 1.63
CA ALA A 123 23.71 -1.17 1.24
C ALA A 123 22.42 -1.13 0.39
N CYS A 124 22.18 -2.15 -0.45
CA CYS A 124 20.91 -2.25 -1.21
C CYS A 124 19.75 -2.64 -0.30
N GLN A 125 19.95 -3.56 0.64
CA GLN A 125 18.92 -3.96 1.60
C GLN A 125 18.52 -2.78 2.50
N GLU A 126 19.50 -2.04 3.01
CA GLU A 126 19.32 -0.83 3.83
C GLU A 126 18.59 0.27 3.06
N GLU A 127 18.87 0.45 1.75
CA GLU A 127 18.15 1.40 0.90
C GLU A 127 16.68 0.98 0.70
N ILE A 128 16.40 -0.30 0.47
CA ILE A 128 15.03 -0.82 0.37
C ILE A 128 14.29 -0.59 1.69
N GLU A 129 14.88 -0.98 2.82
CA GLU A 129 14.29 -0.79 4.14
C GLU A 129 14.00 0.69 4.42
N THR A 130 14.95 1.57 4.07
CA THR A 130 14.80 3.02 4.21
C THR A 130 13.64 3.56 3.36
N LEU A 131 13.45 3.06 2.14
CA LEU A 131 12.32 3.46 1.29
C LEU A 131 10.99 2.96 1.84
N LEU A 132 10.92 1.71 2.30
CA LEU A 132 9.73 1.15 2.95
C LEU A 132 9.34 1.95 4.19
N ASP A 133 10.31 2.34 5.03
CA ASP A 133 10.06 3.16 6.22
C ASP A 133 9.60 4.58 5.87
N ARG A 134 10.16 5.18 4.83
CA ARG A 134 9.69 6.49 4.33
C ARG A 134 8.26 6.40 3.83
N PHE A 135 7.95 5.35 3.07
CA PHE A 135 6.62 5.11 2.56
C PHE A 135 5.59 4.96 3.70
N ASP A 136 5.88 4.16 4.74
CA ASP A 136 5.00 4.02 5.91
C ASP A 136 4.73 5.36 6.62
N ARG A 137 5.78 6.18 6.81
CA ARG A 137 5.65 7.52 7.39
C ARG A 137 4.78 8.45 6.54
N LEU A 138 4.98 8.45 5.22
CA LEU A 138 4.21 9.29 4.30
C LEU A 138 2.75 8.85 4.21
N LEU A 139 2.49 7.54 4.17
CA LEU A 139 1.15 6.97 4.22
C LEU A 139 0.44 7.40 5.52
N ALA A 140 1.12 7.26 6.66
CA ALA A 140 0.57 7.67 7.96
C ALA A 140 0.10 9.14 7.96
N ARG A 141 0.98 10.05 7.52
CA ARG A 141 0.72 11.50 7.51
C ARG A 141 -0.35 11.89 6.51
N THR A 142 -0.34 11.26 5.33
CA THR A 142 -1.37 11.47 4.30
C THR A 142 -2.74 11.07 4.85
N MET A 143 -2.83 9.91 5.50
CA MET A 143 -4.08 9.42 6.08
C MET A 143 -4.55 10.23 7.28
N GLU A 144 -3.62 10.77 8.08
CA GLU A 144 -3.92 11.68 9.18
C GLU A 144 -4.46 13.02 8.66
N ALA A 145 -3.76 13.64 7.70
CA ALA A 145 -4.19 14.90 7.07
C ALA A 145 -5.56 14.76 6.40
N PHE A 146 -5.79 13.63 5.71
CA PHE A 146 -7.06 13.30 5.10
C PHE A 146 -8.18 13.14 6.14
N SER A 147 -7.93 12.40 7.22
CA SER A 147 -8.93 12.15 8.27
C SER A 147 -9.34 13.42 9.03
N GLN A 148 -8.42 14.38 9.15
CA GLN A 148 -8.68 15.67 9.81
C GLN A 148 -9.21 16.74 8.85
N LEU A 149 -9.24 16.48 7.54
CA LEU A 149 -9.54 17.47 6.50
C LEU A 149 -8.69 18.76 6.64
N SER A 150 -7.46 18.62 7.12
CA SER A 150 -6.60 19.74 7.49
C SER A 150 -5.76 20.20 6.31
N LEU A 151 -6.13 21.33 5.71
CA LEU A 151 -5.39 21.92 4.57
C LEU A 151 -3.92 22.24 4.91
N LEU A 152 -3.64 22.65 6.16
CA LEU A 152 -2.29 22.92 6.63
C LEU A 152 -1.44 21.64 6.64
N MET A 153 -2.00 20.53 7.16
CA MET A 153 -1.31 19.24 7.18
C MET A 153 -1.16 18.65 5.78
N THR A 154 -2.15 18.83 4.92
CA THR A 154 -2.08 18.44 3.51
C THR A 154 -0.93 19.16 2.82
N ASN A 155 -0.83 20.49 2.95
CA ASN A 155 0.25 21.27 2.35
C ASN A 155 1.63 20.87 2.91
N ALA A 156 1.73 20.66 4.23
CA ALA A 156 2.98 20.19 4.84
C ALA A 156 3.40 18.81 4.31
N THR A 157 2.43 17.90 4.15
CA THR A 157 2.66 16.54 3.62
C THR A 157 3.04 16.57 2.15
N LEU A 158 2.40 17.41 1.33
CA LEU A 158 2.77 17.60 -0.08
C LEU A 158 4.19 18.13 -0.25
N ASN A 159 4.59 19.12 0.55
CA ASN A 159 5.96 19.65 0.53
C ASN A 159 7.01 18.59 0.89
N GLU A 160 6.67 17.64 1.75
CA GLU A 160 7.53 16.52 2.09
C GLU A 160 7.60 15.49 0.96
N LEU A 161 6.45 15.13 0.39
CA LEU A 161 6.39 14.26 -0.79
C LEU A 161 7.23 14.80 -1.94
N LEU A 162 7.15 16.10 -2.24
CA LEU A 162 7.98 16.73 -3.28
C LEU A 162 9.48 16.58 -2.99
N LYS A 163 9.90 16.78 -1.73
CA LYS A 163 11.31 16.58 -1.34
C LYS A 163 11.76 15.13 -1.48
N GLU A 164 10.87 14.16 -1.25
CA GLU A 164 11.19 12.74 -1.44
C GLU A 164 11.21 12.36 -2.93
N LEU A 165 10.34 12.93 -3.76
CA LEU A 165 10.35 12.72 -5.21
C LEU A 165 11.61 13.32 -5.88
N ASP A 166 12.13 14.42 -5.36
CA ASP A 166 13.39 15.01 -5.84
C ASP A 166 14.63 14.17 -5.47
N ARG A 167 14.50 13.23 -4.53
CA ARG A 167 15.61 12.35 -4.16
C ARG A 167 15.77 11.24 -5.18
N GLN A 168 16.93 11.21 -5.83
CA GLN A 168 17.29 10.07 -6.66
C GLN A 168 17.68 8.89 -5.76
N PRO A 169 16.97 7.76 -5.85
CA PRO A 169 17.34 6.55 -5.14
C PRO A 169 18.69 6.05 -5.62
N THR A 170 19.51 5.56 -4.69
CA THR A 170 20.92 5.26 -4.96
C THR A 170 21.13 3.90 -5.65
N PHE A 171 20.06 3.13 -5.90
CA PHE A 171 20.11 1.78 -6.48
C PHE A 171 21.01 1.64 -7.70
N GLY A 172 20.96 2.59 -8.64
CA GLY A 172 21.80 2.55 -9.85
C GLY A 172 23.31 2.66 -9.56
N ARG A 173 23.69 3.32 -8.46
CA ARG A 173 25.08 3.41 -7.98
C ARG A 173 25.48 2.22 -7.11
N LEU A 174 24.50 1.59 -6.45
CA LEU A 174 24.71 0.43 -5.57
C LEU A 174 24.82 -0.90 -6.34
N GLN A 175 24.36 -0.95 -7.59
CA GLN A 175 24.58 -2.09 -8.47
C GLN A 175 26.07 -2.18 -8.86
N THR A 176 26.81 -3.07 -8.19
CA THR A 176 28.24 -3.31 -8.48
C THR A 176 28.42 -4.30 -9.63
N ARG A 177 29.53 -4.16 -10.40
CA ARG A 177 29.93 -5.11 -11.45
C ARG A 177 30.10 -6.55 -10.95
N SER A 178 30.24 -6.75 -9.63
CA SER A 178 30.40 -8.07 -9.00
C SER A 178 29.07 -8.74 -8.65
N MET A 179 27.93 -8.07 -8.84
CA MET A 179 26.63 -8.63 -8.48
C MET A 179 26.23 -9.73 -9.47
N ALA A 180 25.78 -10.87 -8.94
CA ALA A 180 25.21 -11.92 -9.76
C ALA A 180 23.99 -11.37 -10.53
N ARG A 181 23.85 -11.73 -11.82
CA ARG A 181 22.79 -11.24 -12.70
C ARG A 181 21.39 -11.38 -12.08
N ALA A 182 21.11 -12.51 -11.43
CA ALA A 182 19.83 -12.76 -10.76
C ALA A 182 19.54 -11.76 -9.64
N THR A 183 20.54 -11.47 -8.79
CA THR A 183 20.43 -10.47 -7.71
C THR A 183 20.26 -9.06 -8.28
N ALA A 184 20.98 -8.71 -9.36
CA ALA A 184 20.83 -7.41 -10.00
C ALA A 184 19.42 -7.19 -10.59
N LEU A 185 18.86 -8.23 -11.22
CA LEU A 185 17.49 -8.20 -11.72
C LEU A 185 16.45 -8.11 -10.61
N LEU A 186 16.68 -8.78 -9.47
CA LEU A 186 15.81 -8.64 -8.30
C LEU A 186 15.82 -7.19 -7.78
N VAL A 187 17.01 -6.61 -7.57
CA VAL A 187 17.14 -5.20 -7.14
C VAL A 187 16.45 -4.26 -8.10
N GLN A 188 16.59 -4.48 -9.42
CA GLN A 188 15.94 -3.65 -10.42
C GLN A 188 14.40 -3.76 -10.36
N ARG A 189 13.85 -4.96 -10.19
CA ARG A 189 12.39 -5.16 -10.08
C ARG A 189 11.82 -4.53 -8.82
N VAL A 190 12.45 -4.76 -7.67
CA VAL A 190 12.06 -4.14 -6.40
C VAL A 190 12.16 -2.62 -6.48
N ALA A 191 13.26 -2.09 -7.03
CA ALA A 191 13.40 -0.66 -7.22
C ALA A 191 12.33 -0.09 -8.16
N SER A 192 11.99 -0.79 -9.24
CA SER A 192 10.91 -0.36 -10.14
C SER A 192 9.59 -0.26 -9.37
N ASN A 193 9.20 -1.31 -8.65
CA ASN A 193 7.92 -1.35 -7.94
C ASN A 193 7.80 -0.26 -6.87
N LEU A 194 8.92 0.11 -6.23
CA LEU A 194 8.94 1.15 -5.19
C LEU A 194 8.97 2.59 -5.74
N LEU A 195 9.28 2.79 -7.04
CA LEU A 195 9.55 4.12 -7.62
C LEU A 195 8.58 4.52 -8.74
N THR A 196 7.72 3.62 -9.21
CA THR A 196 6.69 3.86 -10.24
C THR A 196 5.30 3.58 -9.70
#